data_AF-A0A957QS59-F1
#
_entry.id   AF-A0A957QS59-F1
#
_cell.length_a   1.000
_cell.length_b   1.000
_cell.length_c   1.000
_cell.angle_alpha   90.00
_cell.angle_beta   90.00
_cell.angle_gamma   90.00
#
_symmetry.space_group_name_H-M   'P 1'
#
loop_
_entity.id
_entity.type
_entity.pdbx_description
1 polymer ?
#
loop_
_entity_poly.entity_id
_entity_poly.type
_entity_poly.pdbx_seq_one_letter_code
_entity_poly.pdbx_strand_id
1 'polypeptide(L)' 'MSQQHYHFCPLCGHTLEDRPFEGKLRRTCPACSFVYFPDPKVAVVALVEERGRVLLIRRAVEPA' A
#
# COMPACT_ATOMS: atom_id res chain seq x y z
N MET A 1 -5.92 -9.08 2.36
CA MET A 1 -5.22 -7.79 2.23
C MET A 1 -6.20 -6.80 1.61
N SER A 2 -6.86 -5.98 2.42
CA SER A 2 -7.79 -4.96 1.91
C SER A 2 -6.96 -3.87 1.25
N GLN A 3 -7.13 -3.68 -0.06
CA GLN A 3 -6.58 -2.52 -0.74
C GLN A 3 -7.31 -1.30 -0.18
N GLN A 4 -6.68 -0.57 0.75
CA GLN A 4 -7.18 0.72 1.20
C GLN A 4 -7.09 1.68 0.01
N HIS A 5 -8.24 1.92 -0.62
CA HIS A 5 -8.35 2.90 -1.69
C HIS A 5 -8.42 4.29 -1.07
N TYR A 6 -7.64 5.23 -1.60
CA TYR A 6 -7.76 6.63 -1.22
C TYR A 6 -9.16 7.12 -1.60
N HIS A 7 -9.91 7.60 -0.62
CA HIS A 7 -11.20 8.24 -0.84
C HIS A 7 -11.03 9.71 -1.27
N PHE A 8 -10.01 10.39 -0.74
CA PHE A 8 -9.72 11.80 -0.99
C PHE A 8 -8.35 11.98 -1.61
N CYS A 9 -8.19 13.04 -2.40
CA CYS A 9 -6.93 13.40 -3.02
C CYS A 9 -5.91 13.82 -1.96
N PRO A 10 -4.72 13.19 -1.89
CA PRO A 10 -3.69 13.54 -0.91
C PRO A 10 -3.08 14.93 -1.15
N LEU A 11 -3.28 15.51 -2.34
CA LEU A 11 -2.71 16.81 -2.71
C LEU A 11 -3.66 17.99 -2.42
N CYS A 12 -4.98 17.80 -2.51
CA CYS A 12 -5.95 18.90 -2.40
C CYS A 12 -7.21 18.60 -1.58
N GLY A 13 -7.36 17.37 -1.07
CA GLY A 13 -8.51 16.96 -0.25
C GLY A 13 -9.82 16.69 -1.01
N HIS A 14 -9.89 16.97 -2.31
CA HIS A 14 -11.08 16.68 -3.12
C HIS A 14 -11.33 15.17 -3.27
N THR A 15 -12.59 14.75 -3.29
CA THR A 15 -12.97 13.33 -3.46
C THR A 15 -12.43 12.74 -4.76
N LEU A 16 -11.84 11.55 -4.71
CA LEU A 16 -11.39 10.85 -5.92
C LEU A 16 -12.58 10.17 -6.62
N GLU A 17 -12.43 9.89 -7.91
CA GLU A 17 -13.42 9.17 -8.71
C GLU A 17 -12.72 8.18 -9.65
N ASP A 18 -13.39 7.07 -9.98
CA ASP A 18 -12.85 6.07 -10.90
C ASP A 18 -12.98 6.58 -12.34
N ARG A 19 -11.84 6.73 -13.01
CA ARG A 19 -11.76 7.18 -14.40
C ARG A 19 -10.90 6.24 -15.24
N PRO A 20 -11.23 6.00 -16.51
CA PRO A 20 -10.34 5.31 -17.44
C PRO A 20 -9.03 6.10 -17.60
N PHE A 21 -7.91 5.45 -17.30
CA PHE A 21 -6.56 5.98 -17.48
C PHE A 21 -5.64 4.84 -17.92
N GLU A 22 -5.03 4.98 -19.10
CA GLU A 22 -4.15 3.95 -19.70
C GLU A 22 -4.78 2.55 -19.75
N GLY A 23 -6.06 2.48 -20.17
CA GLY A 23 -6.78 1.21 -20.33
C GLY A 23 -7.20 0.52 -19.03
N LYS A 24 -7.06 1.17 -17.88
CA LYS A 24 -7.53 0.69 -16.57
C LYS A 24 -8.36 1.74 -15.85
N LEU A 25 -9.30 1.33 -15.01
CA LEU A 25 -9.94 2.25 -14.08
C LEU A 25 -8.96 2.61 -12.96
N ARG A 26 -8.79 3.91 -12.73
CA ARG A 26 -7.93 4.45 -11.66
C ARG A 26 -8.67 5.55 -10.91
N ARG A 27 -8.33 5.70 -9.63
CA ARG A 27 -8.82 6.79 -8.79
C ARG A 27 -8.09 8.08 -9.20
N THR A 28 -8.84 9.04 -9.74
CA THR A 28 -8.31 10.29 -10.28
C THR A 28 -9.01 11.47 -9.62
N CYS A 29 -8.29 12.56 -9.40
CA CYS A 29 -8.84 13.79 -8.85
C CYS A 29 -9.33 14.72 -9.98
N PRO A 30 -10.62 15.11 -10.00
CA PRO A 30 -11.11 16.09 -10.97
C PRO A 30 -10.55 17.50 -10.78
N ALA A 31 -10.17 17.86 -9.55
CA ALA A 31 -9.80 19.23 -9.22
C ALA A 31 -8.34 19.58 -9.58
N CYS A 32 -7.43 18.61 -9.49
CA CYS A 32 -5.99 18.83 -9.73
C CYS A 32 -5.33 17.79 -10.64
N SER A 33 -6.11 16.90 -11.26
CA SER A 33 -5.63 15.85 -12.18
C SER A 33 -4.67 14.81 -11.60
N PHE A 34 -4.56 14.72 -10.27
CA PHE A 34 -3.81 13.66 -9.60
C PHE A 34 -4.37 12.28 -9.94
N VAL A 35 -3.51 11.31 -10.28
CA VAL A 35 -3.88 9.91 -10.53
C VAL A 35 -3.25 9.03 -9.46
N TYR A 36 -4.07 8.26 -8.75
CA TYR A 36 -3.59 7.32 -7.73
C TYR A 36 -3.07 6.04 -8.38
N PHE A 37 -1.84 5.69 -8.03
CA PHE A 37 -1.24 4.39 -8.29
C PHE A 37 -1.07 3.67 -6.95
N PRO A 38 -1.57 2.44 -6.81
CA PRO A 38 -1.29 1.62 -5.63
C PRO A 38 0.21 1.51 -5.42
N ASP A 39 0.64 1.71 -4.18
CA ASP A 39 2.04 1.60 -3.76
C ASP A 39 2.25 0.25 -3.05
N PRO A 40 2.53 -0.84 -3.79
CA PRO A 40 2.79 -2.14 -3.19
C PRO A 40 4.01 -2.04 -2.29
N LYS A 41 3.82 -2.25 -0.98
CA LYS A 41 4.91 -2.22 -0.03
C LYS A 41 5.82 -3.43 -0.24
N VAL A 42 7.10 -3.16 -0.48
CA VAL A 42 8.14 -4.18 -0.60
C VAL A 42 8.66 -4.53 0.79
N ALA A 43 8.78 -5.81 1.08
CA ALA A 43 9.35 -6.32 2.33
C ALA A 43 10.29 -7.50 2.01
N VAL A 44 11.32 -7.66 2.86
CA VAL A 44 12.26 -8.79 2.81
C VAL A 44 12.16 -9.55 4.12
N VAL A 45 12.31 -10.87 4.04
CA VAL A 45 12.36 -11.78 5.20
C VAL A 45 13.68 -12.54 5.14
N ALA A 46 14.30 -12.75 6.31
CA ALA A 46 15.47 -13.58 6.46
C ALA A 46 15.14 -14.78 7.36
N LEU A 47 15.65 -15.95 7.00
CA LEU A 47 15.70 -17.13 7.84
C LEU A 47 17.16 -17.30 8.30
N VAL A 48 17.39 -17.20 9.61
CA VAL A 48 18.73 -17.31 10.19
C VAL A 48 18.83 -18.63 10.94
N GLU A 49 19.76 -19.46 10.52
CA GLU A 49 20.04 -20.77 11.12
C GLU A 49 21.46 -20.81 11.71
N GLU A 50 21.58 -21.36 12.92
CA GLU A 50 22.87 -21.62 13.56
C GLU A 50 22.82 -22.96 14.32
N ARG A 51 23.73 -23.87 13.99
CA ARG A 51 23.89 -25.19 14.66
C ARG A 51 22.56 -25.97 14.76
N GLY A 52 21.77 -25.97 13.69
CA GLY A 52 20.47 -26.65 13.63
C GLY A 52 19.34 -25.96 14.43
N ARG A 53 19.52 -24.69 14.82
CA ARG A 53 18.49 -23.88 15.49
C ARG A 53 18.13 -22.66 14.64
N VAL A 54 16.89 -22.20 14.78
CA VAL A 54 16.36 -21.02 14.08
C VAL A 54 16.28 -19.82 15.04
N LEU A 55 16.73 -18.64 14.60
CA LEU A 55 16.55 -17.40 15.34
C LEU A 55 15.10 -16.90 15.22
N LEU A 56 14.44 -16.71 16.36
CA LEU A 56 13.12 -16.09 16.43
C LEU A 56 13.21 -14.73 17.14
N ILE A 57 12.37 -13.79 16.74
CA ILE A 57 12.21 -12.50 17.41
C ILE A 57 10.88 -12.44 18.14
N ARG A 58 10.83 -11.73 19.28
CA ARG A 58 9.58 -11.34 19.92
C ARG A 58 9.21 -9.93 19.45
N ARG A 59 8.05 -9.78 18.82
CA ARG A 59 7.55 -8.46 18.42
C ARG A 59 7.21 -7.64 19.67
N ALA A 60 7.54 -6.36 19.64
CA ALA A 60 7.12 -5.42 20.70
C ALA A 60 5.63 -5.06 20.61
N VAL A 61 5.00 -5.29 19.46
CA VAL A 61 3.59 -4.99 19.18
C VAL A 61 2.92 -6.20 18.56
N GLU A 62 1.78 -6.59 19.12
CA GLU A 62 0.97 -7.70 18.61
C GLU A 62 0.45 -7.38 17.19
N PRO A 63 0.35 -8.39 16.30
CA PRO A 63 -0.31 -8.23 15.02
C PRO A 63 -1.77 -7.76 15.20
N ALA A 64 -2.22 -6.91 14.27
CA ALA A 64 -3.62 -6.43 14.22
C ALA A 64 -4.56 -7.47 13.59
#